data_AF-A0A2R4JRV5-F1
#
_entry.id   AF-A0A2R4JRV5-F1
#
_cell.length_a   1.000
_cell.length_b   1.000
_cell.length_c   1.000
_cell.angle_alpha   90.00
_cell.angle_beta   90.00
_cell.angle_gamma   90.00
#
_symmetry.space_group_name_H-M   'P 1'
#
loop_
_entity.id
_entity.type
_entity.pdbx_description
1 polymer ?
#
loop_
_entity_poly.entity_id
_entity_poly.type
_entity_poly.pdbx_seq_one_letter_code
_entity_poly.pdbx_strand_id
1 'polypeptide(L)'
;MGLDLTVLALDWDRLERTPAAGRQELLAEAACPQGPDPDGAPEVGWVFPASPKVPWCGRYEFHSTTGSYAPHFWAGEGWDAARGFADPALRDALDGFLLPLVRDEDDMPGAGLLPSDGTAWGMRLLLVGPPVRVAGLAAHWARAQPLLEGLRTEYGRHAARPGGSIADFDAFTVLLREWAVVVDEAARRGWGLLGLPV
;
A
#
# COMPACT_ATOMS: atom_id res chain seq x y z
N MET A 1 -2.84 -20.71 -0.96
CA MET A 1 -2.85 -19.64 0.05
C MET A 1 -2.15 -18.45 -0.57
N GLY A 2 -2.81 -17.30 -0.61
CA GLY A 2 -2.26 -16.07 -1.19
C GLY A 2 -1.35 -15.35 -0.20
N LEU A 3 -0.64 -14.35 -0.70
CA LEU A 3 0.09 -13.40 0.13
C LEU A 3 -0.89 -12.34 0.64
N ASP A 4 -0.81 -11.96 1.91
CA ASP A 4 -1.60 -10.85 2.47
C ASP A 4 -0.76 -9.57 2.55
N LEU A 5 -1.44 -8.44 2.70
CA LEU A 5 -0.86 -7.11 2.81
C LEU A 5 -1.55 -6.34 3.92
N THR A 6 -0.80 -6.01 4.97
CA THR A 6 -1.18 -5.00 5.95
C THR A 6 -0.37 -3.73 5.74
N VAL A 7 -1.03 -2.57 5.69
CA VAL A 7 -0.35 -1.28 5.56
C VAL A 7 -0.30 -0.56 6.91
N LEU A 8 0.89 -0.10 7.27
CA LEU A 8 1.13 0.73 8.44
C LEU A 8 1.51 2.14 8.01
N ALA A 9 0.89 3.16 8.61
CA ALA A 9 1.38 4.52 8.61
C ALA A 9 2.02 4.83 9.97
N LEU A 10 3.22 5.39 9.98
CA LEU A 10 3.98 5.56 11.23
C LEU A 10 4.91 6.76 11.21
N ASP A 11 5.19 7.27 12.41
CA ASP A 11 6.23 8.28 12.64
C ASP A 11 7.61 7.70 12.29
N TRP A 12 8.18 8.19 11.19
CA TRP A 12 9.39 7.64 10.61
C TRP A 12 10.62 7.89 11.50
N ASP A 13 10.71 9.08 12.11
CA ASP A 13 11.80 9.43 13.02
C ASP A 13 11.79 8.51 14.26
N ARG A 14 10.61 8.11 14.74
CA ARG A 14 10.47 7.16 15.85
C ARG A 14 10.95 5.77 15.46
N LEU A 15 10.61 5.31 14.26
CA LEU A 15 11.09 4.03 13.74
C LEU A 15 12.61 4.02 13.61
N GLU A 16 13.20 5.05 13.01
CA GLU A 16 14.65 5.16 12.82
C GLU A 16 15.41 5.22 14.16
N ARG A 17 14.88 5.90 15.17
CA ARG A 17 15.46 5.91 16.53
C ARG A 17 15.31 4.60 17.29
N THR A 18 14.37 3.75 16.89
CA THR A 18 14.20 2.43 17.51
C THR A 18 15.34 1.51 17.07
N PRO A 19 15.98 0.74 17.97
CA PRO A 19 17.04 -0.19 17.58
C PRO A 19 16.53 -1.25 16.59
N ALA A 20 17.31 -1.54 15.54
CA ALA A 20 16.91 -2.46 14.47
C ALA A 20 16.43 -3.83 14.99
N ALA A 21 17.09 -4.36 16.04
CA ALA A 21 16.73 -5.63 16.67
C ALA A 21 15.30 -5.66 17.27
N GLY A 22 14.76 -4.51 17.70
CA GLY A 22 13.42 -4.40 18.30
C GLY A 22 12.34 -3.86 17.35
N ARG A 23 12.72 -3.31 16.19
CA ARG A 23 11.75 -2.75 15.22
C ARG A 23 10.79 -3.80 14.70
N GLN A 24 11.29 -4.99 14.42
CA GLN A 24 10.50 -6.09 13.86
C GLN A 24 9.36 -6.53 14.78
N GLU A 25 9.61 -6.68 16.07
CA GLU A 25 8.59 -7.06 17.05
C GLU A 25 7.52 -5.98 17.17
N LEU A 26 7.91 -4.70 17.17
CA LEU A 26 6.95 -3.58 17.21
C LEU A 26 6.11 -3.49 15.94
N LEU A 27 6.70 -3.72 14.76
CA LEU A 27 5.94 -3.73 13.51
C LEU A 27 4.97 -4.93 13.44
N ALA A 28 5.38 -6.11 13.91
CA ALA A 28 4.50 -7.27 14.01
C ALA A 28 3.34 -7.01 14.99
N GLU A 29 3.64 -6.43 16.15
CA GLU A 29 2.62 -6.01 17.14
C GLU A 29 1.65 -4.97 16.57
N ALA A 30 2.13 -4.01 15.77
CA ALA A 30 1.27 -3.02 15.14
C ALA A 30 0.41 -3.61 14.00
N ALA A 31 0.95 -4.55 13.23
CA ALA A 31 0.22 -5.20 12.16
C ALA A 31 -0.82 -6.20 12.68
N CYS A 32 -0.51 -6.90 13.78
CA CYS A 32 -1.34 -7.97 14.33
C CYS A 32 -1.35 -7.94 15.88
N PRO A 33 -2.03 -6.96 16.52
CA PRO A 33 -1.97 -6.75 17.97
C PRO A 33 -2.63 -7.85 18.81
N GLN A 34 -3.57 -8.63 18.25
CA GLN A 34 -4.25 -9.73 18.94
C GLN A 34 -3.64 -11.11 18.63
N GLY A 35 -2.58 -11.17 17.81
CA GLY A 35 -2.14 -12.40 17.16
C GLY A 35 -3.07 -12.78 15.99
N PRO A 36 -2.69 -13.76 15.15
CA PRO A 36 -3.50 -14.18 14.01
C PRO A 36 -4.79 -14.81 14.54
N ASP A 37 -5.89 -14.07 14.49
CA ASP A 37 -7.23 -14.62 14.71
C ASP A 37 -7.74 -15.15 13.36
N PRO A 38 -7.81 -16.48 13.17
CA PRO A 38 -8.25 -17.06 11.91
C PRO A 38 -9.75 -16.84 11.63
N ASP A 39 -10.54 -16.46 12.64
CA ASP A 39 -12.00 -16.33 12.54
C ASP A 39 -12.50 -14.87 12.64
N GLY A 40 -11.62 -13.93 13.00
CA GLY A 40 -11.93 -12.51 13.15
C GLY A 40 -11.75 -11.73 11.86
N ALA A 41 -12.83 -11.17 11.31
CA ALA A 41 -12.71 -10.22 10.21
C ALA A 41 -11.96 -8.96 10.66
N PRO A 42 -10.92 -8.51 9.94
CA PRO A 42 -10.15 -7.35 10.34
C PRO A 42 -11.02 -6.08 10.28
N GLU A 43 -10.82 -5.18 11.24
CA GLU A 43 -11.49 -3.87 11.25
C GLU A 43 -11.05 -3.07 10.01
N VAL A 44 -12.01 -2.81 9.11
CA VAL A 44 -11.80 -2.13 7.84
C VAL A 44 -11.49 -0.64 8.04
N GLY A 45 -10.52 -0.12 7.29
CA GLY A 45 -10.11 1.27 7.35
C GLY A 45 -9.00 1.52 8.37
N TRP A 46 -8.92 2.77 8.83
CA TRP A 46 -7.86 3.22 9.74
C TRP A 46 -8.14 2.86 11.19
N VAL A 47 -7.18 2.19 11.83
CA VAL A 47 -7.13 1.97 13.28
C VAL A 47 -5.95 2.74 13.86
N PHE A 48 -6.24 3.67 14.78
CA PHE A 48 -5.25 4.46 15.51
C PHE A 48 -5.50 4.42 17.03
N PRO A 49 -4.46 4.18 17.85
CA PRO A 49 -3.18 3.61 17.45
C PRO A 49 -3.34 2.16 16.99
N ALA A 50 -2.44 1.68 16.14
CA ALA A 50 -2.45 0.30 15.66
C ALA A 50 -2.34 -0.72 16.81
N SER A 51 -1.54 -0.39 17.83
CA SER A 51 -1.48 -1.09 19.12
C SER A 51 -1.22 -0.07 20.22
N PRO A 52 -1.73 -0.27 21.46
CA PRO A 52 -1.33 0.50 22.62
C PRO A 52 0.19 0.51 22.87
N LYS A 53 0.91 -0.53 22.43
CA LYS A 53 2.38 -0.62 22.53
C LYS A 53 3.11 0.20 21.47
N VAL A 54 2.43 0.57 20.38
CA VAL A 54 2.98 1.31 19.25
C VAL A 54 2.09 2.54 18.96
N PRO A 55 1.99 3.51 19.88
CA PRO A 55 1.04 4.61 19.78
C PRO A 55 1.34 5.60 18.65
N TRP A 56 2.52 5.48 18.02
CA TRP A 56 3.01 6.30 16.92
C TRP A 56 2.80 5.63 15.55
N CYS A 57 1.91 4.64 15.48
CA CYS A 57 1.57 3.88 14.28
C CYS A 57 0.04 3.78 14.13
N GLY A 58 -0.45 3.76 12.89
CA GLY A 58 -1.79 3.35 12.51
C GLY A 58 -1.74 2.20 11.52
N ARG A 59 -2.77 1.35 11.55
CA ARG A 59 -2.95 0.23 10.63
C ARG A 59 -4.13 0.53 9.71
N TYR A 60 -3.98 0.25 8.43
CA TYR A 60 -5.06 0.33 7.46
C TYR A 60 -5.38 -1.04 6.89
N GLU A 61 -6.67 -1.35 6.87
CA GLU A 61 -7.21 -2.54 6.23
C GLU A 61 -8.08 -2.14 5.03
N PHE A 62 -7.79 -2.71 3.87
CA PHE A 62 -8.51 -2.43 2.63
C PHE A 62 -9.85 -3.18 2.61
N HIS A 63 -10.93 -2.46 2.37
CA HIS A 63 -12.26 -3.03 2.28
C HIS A 63 -12.41 -3.90 1.02
N SER A 64 -11.73 -3.55 -0.07
CA SER A 64 -11.91 -4.22 -1.38
C SER A 64 -11.07 -5.48 -1.52
N THR A 65 -10.05 -5.67 -0.67
CA THR A 65 -9.08 -6.76 -0.81
C THR A 65 -9.10 -7.75 0.34
N THR A 66 -9.75 -7.40 1.46
CA THR A 66 -9.88 -8.25 2.66
C THR A 66 -8.53 -8.86 3.07
N GLY A 67 -7.50 -8.02 3.15
CA GLY A 67 -6.13 -8.41 3.48
C GLY A 67 -5.32 -9.00 2.33
N SER A 68 -5.91 -9.45 1.23
CA SER A 68 -5.15 -10.11 0.16
C SER A 68 -4.29 -9.14 -0.63
N TYR A 69 -3.03 -9.52 -0.93
CA TYR A 69 -2.15 -8.78 -1.83
C TYR A 69 -2.57 -8.91 -3.32
N ALA A 70 -3.31 -9.96 -3.69
CA ALA A 70 -3.60 -10.26 -5.10
C ALA A 70 -4.27 -9.10 -5.88
N PRO A 71 -5.27 -8.37 -5.33
CA PRO A 71 -5.84 -7.22 -6.01
C PRO A 71 -4.83 -6.09 -6.27
N HIS A 72 -3.84 -5.88 -5.38
CA HIS A 72 -2.79 -4.88 -5.54
C HIS A 72 -1.88 -5.23 -6.72
N PHE A 73 -1.42 -6.49 -6.77
CA PHE A 73 -0.66 -7.01 -7.90
C PHE A 73 -1.43 -6.87 -9.22
N TRP A 74 -2.70 -7.33 -9.24
CA TRP A 74 -3.51 -7.28 -10.46
C TRP A 74 -3.89 -5.86 -10.89
N ALA A 75 -3.95 -4.90 -9.97
CA ALA A 75 -4.08 -3.49 -10.33
C ALA A 75 -2.83 -2.97 -11.05
N GLY A 76 -1.63 -3.39 -10.63
CA GLY A 76 -0.38 -3.10 -11.33
C GLY A 76 -0.36 -3.68 -12.76
N GLU A 77 -0.74 -4.95 -12.91
CA GLU A 77 -0.85 -5.63 -14.20
C GLU A 77 -1.91 -4.99 -15.12
N GLY A 78 -3.07 -4.65 -14.56
CA GLY A 78 -4.13 -3.96 -15.29
C GLY A 78 -3.67 -2.58 -15.76
N TRP A 79 -2.94 -1.86 -14.91
CA TRP A 79 -2.35 -0.58 -15.29
C TRP A 79 -1.31 -0.74 -16.40
N ASP A 80 -0.42 -1.73 -16.36
CA ASP A 80 0.54 -1.98 -17.45
C ASP A 80 -0.14 -2.23 -18.80
N ALA A 81 -1.24 -2.98 -18.79
CA ALA A 81 -1.98 -3.27 -20.01
C ALA A 81 -2.64 -2.01 -20.60
N ALA A 82 -3.07 -1.06 -19.74
CA ALA A 82 -3.80 0.13 -20.17
C ALA A 82 -2.91 1.38 -20.37
N ARG A 83 -1.77 1.51 -19.67
CA ARG A 83 -0.99 2.76 -19.59
C ARG A 83 -0.44 3.26 -20.92
N GLY A 84 -0.25 2.38 -21.90
CA GLY A 84 0.15 2.76 -23.25
C GLY A 84 -0.91 3.56 -24.02
N PHE A 85 -2.16 3.48 -23.58
CA PHE A 85 -3.33 4.12 -24.21
C PHE A 85 -3.86 5.31 -23.40
N ALA A 86 -3.35 5.51 -22.18
CA ALA A 86 -3.74 6.62 -21.33
C ALA A 86 -3.21 7.97 -21.88
N ASP A 87 -3.94 9.05 -21.58
CA ASP A 87 -3.43 10.40 -21.77
C ASP A 87 -2.06 10.56 -21.07
N PRO A 88 -1.06 11.20 -21.69
CA PRO A 88 0.28 11.30 -21.11
C PRO A 88 0.31 11.90 -19.70
N ALA A 89 -0.54 12.90 -19.41
CA ALA A 89 -0.57 13.52 -18.09
C ALA A 89 -1.14 12.56 -17.04
N LEU A 90 -2.18 11.80 -17.39
CA LEU A 90 -2.70 10.75 -16.52
C LEU A 90 -1.66 9.65 -16.33
N ARG A 91 -1.00 9.21 -17.40
CA ARG A 91 0.01 8.16 -17.34
C ARG A 91 1.13 8.53 -16.38
N ASP A 92 1.73 9.70 -16.55
CA ASP A 92 2.85 10.14 -15.71
C ASP A 92 2.41 10.34 -14.25
N ALA A 93 1.18 10.83 -14.02
CA ALA A 93 0.62 10.97 -12.68
C ALA A 93 0.38 9.61 -12.02
N LEU A 94 -0.27 8.67 -12.72
CA LEU A 94 -0.64 7.37 -12.17
C LEU A 94 0.56 6.42 -12.07
N ASP A 95 1.54 6.52 -12.97
CA ASP A 95 2.82 5.82 -12.87
C ASP A 95 3.52 6.19 -11.56
N GLY A 96 3.60 7.49 -11.26
CA GLY A 96 4.23 7.98 -10.03
C GLY A 96 3.42 7.72 -8.75
N PHE A 97 2.12 7.40 -8.86
CA PHE A 97 1.29 7.04 -7.72
C PHE A 97 1.24 5.52 -7.47
N LEU A 98 0.84 4.75 -8.48
CA LEU A 98 0.51 3.35 -8.34
C LEU A 98 1.75 2.44 -8.33
N LEU A 99 2.68 2.64 -9.26
CA LEU A 99 3.81 1.72 -9.41
C LEU A 99 4.64 1.58 -8.12
N PRO A 100 4.97 2.67 -7.40
CA PRO A 100 5.65 2.60 -6.12
C PRO A 100 4.91 1.83 -5.01
N LEU A 101 3.59 1.67 -5.14
CA LEU A 101 2.73 1.05 -4.13
C LEU A 101 2.53 -0.46 -4.34
N VAL A 102 2.62 -0.92 -5.60
CA VAL A 102 2.24 -2.29 -5.98
C VAL A 102 3.35 -3.07 -6.67
N ARG A 103 4.54 -2.47 -6.83
CA ARG A 103 5.73 -3.15 -7.35
C ARG A 103 6.83 -3.21 -6.31
N ASP A 104 7.48 -4.36 -6.29
CA ASP A 104 8.76 -4.54 -5.62
C ASP A 104 9.83 -3.86 -6.49
N GLU A 105 10.40 -2.77 -6.01
CA GLU A 105 11.61 -2.21 -6.62
C GLU A 105 12.80 -2.94 -5.98
N ASP A 106 13.66 -3.59 -6.77
CA ASP A 106 14.86 -4.28 -6.25
C ASP A 106 15.76 -3.38 -5.38
N ASP A 107 15.56 -2.06 -5.45
CA ASP A 107 16.29 -0.99 -4.76
C ASP A 107 15.39 -0.19 -3.78
N MET A 108 14.42 -0.84 -3.12
CA MET A 108 13.59 -0.17 -2.11
C MET A 108 14.46 0.53 -1.04
N PRO A 109 14.18 1.80 -0.68
CA PRO A 109 14.98 2.58 0.27
C PRO A 109 14.92 2.09 1.73
N GLY A 110 14.45 0.86 1.96
CA GLY A 110 14.36 0.21 3.27
C GLY A 110 15.63 -0.51 3.70
N ALA A 111 16.73 -0.38 2.96
CA ALA A 111 18.02 -0.94 3.32
C ALA A 111 18.43 -0.47 4.73
N GLY A 112 18.37 -1.38 5.71
CA GLY A 112 18.71 -1.11 7.12
C GLY A 112 17.55 -0.72 8.04
N LEU A 113 16.30 -0.64 7.54
CA LEU A 113 15.12 -0.49 8.43
C LEU A 113 14.89 -1.75 9.26
N LEU A 114 15.10 -2.92 8.67
CA LEU A 114 15.02 -4.22 9.33
C LEU A 114 16.37 -4.92 9.23
N PRO A 115 16.70 -5.84 10.17
CA PRO A 115 17.86 -6.70 10.04
C PRO A 115 17.83 -7.43 8.67
N SER A 116 19.00 -7.60 8.04
CA SER A 116 19.10 -8.38 6.79
C SER A 116 18.75 -9.86 6.98
N ASP A 117 18.81 -10.32 8.23
CA ASP A 117 18.34 -11.62 8.66
C ASP A 117 16.81 -11.50 8.79
N GLY A 118 16.09 -12.20 7.93
CA GLY A 118 14.67 -11.98 7.62
C GLY A 118 13.77 -11.65 8.81
N THR A 119 12.67 -10.95 8.48
CA THR A 119 11.60 -10.63 9.44
C THR A 119 11.13 -11.88 10.19
N ALA A 120 10.38 -11.74 11.29
CA ALA A 120 9.84 -12.89 12.05
C ALA A 120 8.97 -13.80 11.16
N TRP A 121 8.55 -13.25 10.02
CA TRP A 121 7.73 -13.85 8.98
C TRP A 121 8.57 -14.41 7.81
N GLY A 122 9.89 -14.24 7.81
CA GLY A 122 10.81 -14.64 6.73
C GLY A 122 10.61 -13.88 5.41
N MET A 123 9.72 -12.88 5.39
CA MET A 123 9.26 -12.19 4.19
C MET A 123 9.73 -10.73 4.14
N ARG A 124 10.14 -10.30 2.95
CA ARG A 124 10.55 -8.92 2.65
C ARG A 124 9.35 -7.96 2.76
N LEU A 125 9.61 -6.71 3.13
CA LEU A 125 8.60 -5.64 3.07
C LEU A 125 8.07 -5.51 1.65
N LEU A 126 6.74 -5.42 1.51
CA LEU A 126 6.08 -5.23 0.22
C LEU A 126 6.02 -3.76 -0.22
N LEU A 127 6.12 -2.85 0.75
CA LEU A 127 6.13 -1.41 0.52
C LEU A 127 7.00 -0.72 1.57
N VAL A 128 7.80 0.25 1.13
CA VAL A 128 8.59 1.16 1.97
C VAL A 128 8.49 2.57 1.40
N GLY A 129 7.78 3.44 2.12
CA GLY A 129 7.56 4.83 1.76
C GLY A 129 7.99 5.77 2.88
N PRO A 130 9.22 6.32 2.89
CA PRO A 130 9.55 7.40 3.83
C PRO A 130 8.64 8.62 3.59
N PRO A 131 8.48 9.54 4.57
CA PRO A 131 7.55 10.66 4.48
C PRO A 131 7.66 11.49 3.20
N VAL A 132 8.88 11.72 2.71
CA VAL A 132 9.12 12.44 1.44
C VAL A 132 8.53 11.71 0.23
N ARG A 133 8.65 10.37 0.19
CA ARG A 133 8.06 9.54 -0.86
C ARG A 133 6.54 9.59 -0.77
N VAL A 134 5.98 9.47 0.44
CA VAL A 134 4.52 9.54 0.67
C VAL A 134 3.95 10.89 0.24
N ALA A 135 4.61 12.00 0.55
CA ALA A 135 4.20 13.32 0.07
C ALA A 135 4.23 13.41 -1.47
N GLY A 136 5.23 12.80 -2.11
CA GLY A 136 5.27 12.64 -3.57
C GLY A 136 4.07 11.87 -4.11
N LEU A 137 3.74 10.72 -3.51
CA LEU A 137 2.58 9.91 -3.87
C LEU A 137 1.28 10.70 -3.79
N ALA A 138 1.07 11.46 -2.70
CA ALA A 138 -0.12 12.30 -2.53
C ALA A 138 -0.22 13.36 -3.66
N ALA A 139 0.89 13.98 -4.02
CA ALA A 139 0.94 14.94 -5.13
C ALA A 139 0.65 14.29 -6.49
N HIS A 140 1.12 13.06 -6.72
CA HIS A 140 0.80 12.29 -7.93
C HIS A 140 -0.68 11.94 -8.00
N TRP A 141 -1.27 11.48 -6.89
CA TRP A 141 -2.70 11.20 -6.79
C TRP A 141 -3.56 12.44 -7.11
N ALA A 142 -3.24 13.58 -6.50
CA ALA A 142 -3.97 14.83 -6.72
C ALA A 142 -4.02 15.25 -8.20
N ARG A 143 -2.99 14.90 -8.99
CA ARG A 143 -2.97 15.11 -10.45
C ARG A 143 -3.73 14.03 -11.23
N ALA A 144 -3.62 12.77 -10.80
CA ALA A 144 -4.27 11.64 -11.47
C ALA A 144 -5.79 11.64 -11.30
N GLN A 145 -6.29 11.90 -10.08
CA GLN A 145 -7.70 11.80 -9.72
C GLN A 145 -8.67 12.47 -10.70
N PRO A 146 -8.51 13.76 -11.08
CA PRO A 146 -9.44 14.41 -12.01
C PRO A 146 -9.40 13.85 -13.44
N LEU A 147 -8.33 13.15 -13.81
CA LEU A 147 -8.11 12.61 -15.15
C LEU A 147 -8.55 11.14 -15.28
N LEU A 148 -8.77 10.44 -14.16
CA LEU A 148 -9.04 8.99 -14.14
C LEU A 148 -10.21 8.58 -15.02
N GLU A 149 -11.29 9.35 -15.05
CA GLU A 149 -12.48 8.96 -15.81
C GLU A 149 -12.20 8.85 -17.31
N GLY A 150 -11.22 9.60 -17.82
CA GLY A 150 -10.76 9.50 -19.21
C GLY A 150 -10.15 8.14 -19.56
N LEU A 151 -9.74 7.34 -18.57
CA LEU A 151 -9.18 6.01 -18.76
C LEU A 151 -10.25 4.91 -18.88
N ARG A 152 -11.51 5.16 -18.49
CA ARG A 152 -12.54 4.12 -18.35
C ARG A 152 -12.67 3.26 -19.60
N THR A 153 -12.76 3.89 -20.77
CA THR A 153 -12.93 3.18 -22.05
C THR A 153 -11.72 2.32 -22.39
N GLU A 154 -10.51 2.88 -22.29
CA GLU A 154 -9.28 2.18 -22.63
C GLU A 154 -8.96 1.07 -21.62
N TYR A 155 -9.20 1.29 -20.34
CA TYR A 155 -9.09 0.24 -19.32
C TYR A 155 -10.05 -0.92 -19.60
N GLY A 156 -11.31 -0.61 -19.91
CA GLY A 156 -12.32 -1.59 -20.28
C GLY A 156 -11.91 -2.46 -21.48
N ARG A 157 -11.22 -1.86 -22.45
CA ARG A 157 -10.79 -2.54 -23.67
C ARG A 157 -9.51 -3.35 -23.49
N HIS A 158 -8.55 -2.83 -22.72
CA HIS A 158 -7.18 -3.36 -22.69
C HIS A 158 -6.85 -4.13 -21.41
N ALA A 159 -7.52 -3.84 -20.30
CA ALA A 159 -7.17 -4.34 -18.98
C ALA A 159 -8.30 -5.10 -18.26
N ALA A 160 -9.56 -4.95 -18.67
CA ALA A 160 -10.69 -5.64 -18.02
C ALA A 160 -10.53 -7.17 -18.09
N ARG A 161 -10.77 -7.82 -16.95
CA ARG A 161 -10.65 -9.27 -16.77
C ARG A 161 -11.83 -9.77 -15.93
N PRO A 162 -13.00 -9.99 -16.54
CA PRO A 162 -14.17 -10.49 -15.82
C PRO A 162 -13.83 -11.75 -15.02
N GLY A 163 -14.16 -11.75 -13.72
CA GLY A 163 -13.84 -12.85 -12.80
C GLY A 163 -12.42 -12.85 -12.22
N GLY A 164 -11.57 -11.87 -12.57
CA GLY A 164 -10.28 -11.63 -11.93
C GLY A 164 -10.40 -10.81 -10.63
N SER A 165 -9.30 -10.73 -9.87
CA SER A 165 -9.25 -9.96 -8.61
C SER A 165 -9.52 -8.46 -8.79
N ILE A 166 -9.15 -7.90 -9.95
CA ILE A 166 -9.58 -6.58 -10.40
C ILE A 166 -10.32 -6.79 -11.72
N ALA A 167 -11.65 -6.86 -11.65
CA ALA A 167 -12.46 -7.30 -12.78
C ALA A 167 -12.58 -6.23 -13.88
N ASP A 168 -12.67 -4.96 -13.48
CA ASP A 168 -12.98 -3.84 -14.36
C ASP A 168 -12.39 -2.52 -13.81
N PHE A 169 -12.72 -1.42 -14.50
CA PHE A 169 -12.29 -0.08 -14.14
C PHE A 169 -12.86 0.40 -12.79
N ASP A 170 -14.08 -0.01 -12.44
CA ASP A 170 -14.70 0.41 -11.18
C ASP A 170 -13.98 -0.25 -9.99
N ALA A 171 -13.70 -1.55 -10.08
CA ALA A 171 -12.87 -2.25 -9.09
C ALA A 171 -11.46 -1.63 -8.97
N PHE A 172 -10.84 -1.29 -10.10
CA PHE A 172 -9.53 -0.63 -10.12
C PHE A 172 -9.57 0.73 -9.42
N THR A 173 -10.54 1.59 -9.76
CA THR A 173 -10.64 2.93 -9.16
C THR A 173 -11.03 2.92 -7.69
N VAL A 174 -11.79 1.92 -7.23
CA VAL A 174 -12.04 1.70 -5.80
C VAL A 174 -10.73 1.48 -5.06
N LEU A 175 -9.89 0.55 -5.53
CA LEU A 175 -8.60 0.28 -4.90
C LEU A 175 -7.67 1.51 -4.92
N LEU A 176 -7.63 2.26 -6.04
CA LEU A 176 -6.83 3.48 -6.11
C LEU A 176 -7.28 4.52 -5.07
N ARG A 177 -8.59 4.66 -4.84
CA ARG A 177 -9.13 5.60 -3.85
C ARG A 177 -8.82 5.17 -2.42
N GLU A 178 -8.82 3.87 -2.14
CA GLU A 178 -8.38 3.37 -0.83
C GLU A 178 -6.89 3.67 -0.60
N TRP A 179 -6.04 3.44 -1.61
CA TRP A 179 -4.65 3.85 -1.54
C TRP A 179 -4.48 5.35 -1.35
N ALA A 180 -5.33 6.17 -1.97
CA ALA A 180 -5.32 7.61 -1.74
C ALA A 180 -5.66 7.97 -0.30
N VAL A 181 -6.67 7.32 0.30
CA VAL A 181 -6.99 7.49 1.74
C VAL A 181 -5.78 7.15 2.61
N VAL A 182 -5.05 6.09 2.25
CA VAL A 182 -3.83 5.68 2.98
C VAL A 182 -2.73 6.75 2.86
N VAL A 183 -2.43 7.15 1.63
CA VAL A 183 -1.34 8.09 1.31
C VAL A 183 -1.63 9.49 1.85
N ASP A 184 -2.85 9.99 1.70
CA ASP A 184 -3.24 11.32 2.16
C ASP A 184 -3.19 11.42 3.69
N GLU A 185 -3.67 10.39 4.41
CA GLU A 185 -3.61 10.39 5.87
C GLU A 185 -2.17 10.32 6.40
N ALA A 186 -1.31 9.52 5.77
CA ALA A 186 0.11 9.47 6.10
C ALA A 186 0.82 10.80 5.78
N ALA A 187 0.57 11.38 4.60
CA ALA A 187 1.14 12.66 4.18
C ALA A 187 0.72 13.80 5.12
N ARG A 188 -0.56 13.86 5.50
CA ARG A 188 -1.10 14.86 6.43
C ARG A 188 -0.41 14.84 7.79
N ARG A 189 0.05 13.68 8.25
CA ARG A 189 0.79 13.50 9.51
C ARG A 189 2.30 13.68 9.36
N GLY A 190 2.82 13.80 8.14
CA GLY A 190 4.25 13.73 7.87
C GLY A 190 4.85 12.36 8.19
N TRP A 191 4.04 11.30 8.05
CA TRP A 191 4.40 9.92 8.37
C TRP A 191 4.82 9.15 7.13
N GLY A 192 5.55 8.05 7.34
CA GLY A 192 5.88 7.10 6.29
C GLY A 192 4.91 5.93 6.25
N LEU A 193 5.02 5.12 5.20
CA LEU A 193 4.24 3.91 4.96
C LEU A 193 5.13 2.67 4.93
N LEU A 194 4.65 1.58 5.51
CA LEU A 194 5.20 0.24 5.34
C LEU A 194 4.10 -0.74 4.93
N GLY A 195 4.39 -1.63 3.99
CA GLY A 195 3.55 -2.78 3.64
C GLY A 195 4.17 -4.06 4.15
N LEU A 196 3.46 -4.77 5.02
CA LEU A 196 3.89 -6.00 5.66
C LEU A 196 3.11 -7.19 5.09
N PRO A 197 3.80 -8.28 4.72
CA PRO A 197 3.14 -9.55 4.48
C PRO A 197 2.88 -10.24 5.82
N VAL A 198 1.62 -10.31 6.21
CA VAL A 198 1.15 -10.95 7.46
C VAL A 198 0.53 -12.31 7.19
#